data_AF-G3I311-F1
#
_entry.id   AF-G3I311-F1
#
_cell.length_a   1.000
_cell.length_b   1.000
_cell.length_c   1.000
_cell.angle_alpha   90.00
_cell.angle_beta   90.00
_cell.angle_gamma   90.00
#
_symmetry.space_group_name_H-M   'P 1'
#
loop_
_entity.id
_entity.type
_entity.pdbx_description
1 polymer ?
#
loop_
_entity_poly.entity_id
_entity_poly.type
_entity_poly.pdbx_seq_one_letter_code
_entity_poly.pdbx_strand_id
1 'polypeptide(L)'
;MISEIRSAFEETLEELVWMDEKTRLAAKEKADAIYDMIGFPDFILEPKELDDVYDGYEVSEDSFFQNMLNLYNFSAKVMADQLRKPPSRDQ
;
A
#
# COMPACT_ATOMS: atom_id res chain seq x y z
N MET A 1 1.70 -12.62 -16.04
CA MET A 1 3.01 -12.09 -15.60
C MET A 1 3.20 -12.15 -14.08
N ILE A 2 2.50 -11.37 -13.25
CA ILE A 2 2.74 -11.43 -11.78
C ILE A 2 2.37 -12.81 -11.21
N SER A 3 1.22 -13.35 -11.62
CA SER A 3 0.82 -14.72 -11.29
C SER A 3 1.84 -15.76 -11.74
N GLU A 4 2.40 -15.64 -12.94
CA GLU A 4 3.39 -16.56 -13.49
C GLU A 4 4.71 -16.53 -12.69
N ILE A 5 5.16 -15.34 -12.29
CA ILE A 5 6.35 -15.18 -11.44
C ILE A 5 6.11 -15.81 -10.06
N ARG A 6 4.92 -15.63 -9.50
CA ARG A 6 4.54 -16.24 -8.23
C ARG A 6 4.54 -17.77 -8.32
N SER A 7 3.94 -18.32 -9.36
CA SER A 7 3.94 -19.77 -9.61
C SER A 7 5.36 -20.31 -9.76
N ALA A 8 6.22 -19.65 -10.55
CA ALA A 8 7.62 -20.07 -10.69
C ALA A 8 8.40 -19.99 -9.36
N PHE A 9 8.11 -19.00 -8.51
CA PHE A 9 8.70 -18.90 -7.18
C PHE A 9 8.26 -20.06 -6.27
N GLU A 10 6.97 -20.40 -6.28
CA GLU A 10 6.44 -21.53 -5.51
C GLU A 10 7.03 -22.87 -5.97
N GLU A 11 7.14 -23.10 -7.28
CA GLU A 11 7.81 -24.28 -7.85
C GLU A 11 9.27 -24.36 -7.37
N THR A 12 9.97 -23.23 -7.35
CA THR A 12 11.36 -23.17 -6.86
C THR A 12 11.44 -23.52 -5.37
N LEU A 13 10.47 -23.09 -4.55
CA LEU A 13 10.45 -23.42 -3.11
C LEU A 13 10.43 -24.92 -2.87
N GLU A 14 9.76 -25.70 -3.72
CA GLU A 14 9.68 -27.16 -3.60
C GLU A 14 11.03 -27.85 -3.81
N GLU A 15 11.92 -27.25 -4.62
CA GLU A 15 13.25 -27.81 -4.94
C GLU A 15 14.35 -27.41 -3.93
N LEU A 16 14.07 -26.51 -2.98
CA LEU A 16 15.06 -26.01 -2.03
C LEU A 16 15.43 -27.03 -0.96
N VAL A 17 16.59 -27.66 -1.14
CA VAL A 17 17.16 -28.66 -0.22
C VAL A 17 17.62 -28.11 1.13
N TRP A 18 17.88 -26.80 1.22
CA TRP A 18 18.38 -26.16 2.45
C TRP A 18 17.25 -25.77 3.42
N MET A 19 15.99 -25.76 2.95
CA MET A 19 14.81 -25.48 3.76
C MET A 19 14.18 -26.80 4.23
N ASP A 20 13.72 -26.86 5.48
CA ASP A 20 12.86 -27.94 5.93
C ASP A 20 11.43 -27.77 5.41
N GLU A 21 10.64 -28.84 5.49
CA GLU A 21 9.27 -28.89 4.98
C GLU A 21 8.34 -27.85 5.62
N LYS A 22 8.47 -27.64 6.94
CA LYS A 22 7.63 -26.68 7.67
C LYS A 22 7.92 -25.25 7.20
N THR A 23 9.19 -24.93 6.99
CA THR A 23 9.60 -23.61 6.49
C THR A 23 9.15 -23.39 5.04
N ARG A 24 9.21 -24.43 4.18
CA ARG A 24 8.66 -24.36 2.81
C ARG A 24 7.16 -24.09 2.79
N LEU A 25 6.39 -24.77 3.63
CA LEU A 25 4.95 -24.53 3.74
C LEU A 25 4.64 -23.08 4.14
N ALA A 26 5.32 -22.55 5.16
CA ALA A 26 5.14 -21.16 5.59
C ALA A 26 5.55 -20.14 4.50
N ALA A 27 6.59 -20.46 3.72
CA ALA A 27 7.00 -19.62 2.59
C ALA A 27 5.96 -19.61 1.46
N LYS A 28 5.33 -20.76 1.19
CA LYS A 28 4.22 -20.88 0.24
C LYS A 28 2.99 -20.11 0.71
N GLU A 29 2.57 -20.27 1.96
CA GLU A 29 1.46 -19.51 2.56
C GLU A 29 1.69 -18.00 2.47
N LYS A 30 2.94 -17.55 2.68
CA LYS A 30 3.31 -16.15 2.49
C LYS A 30 3.24 -15.73 1.03
N ALA A 31 3.71 -16.56 0.09
CA ALA A 31 3.64 -16.30 -1.33
C ALA A 31 2.18 -16.18 -1.80
N ASP A 32 1.29 -17.05 -1.35
CA ASP A 32 -0.16 -17.00 -1.61
C ASP A 32 -0.79 -15.71 -1.08
N ALA A 33 -0.35 -15.22 0.07
CA ALA A 33 -0.90 -14.04 0.74
C ALA A 33 -0.39 -12.68 0.20
N ILE A 34 0.54 -12.68 -0.77
CA ILE A 34 1.02 -11.44 -1.41
C ILE A 34 -0.14 -10.82 -2.20
N TYR A 35 -0.48 -9.57 -1.86
CA TYR A 35 -1.50 -8.79 -2.55
C TYR A 35 -0.86 -7.95 -3.64
N ASP A 36 -1.46 -7.94 -4.82
CA ASP A 36 -0.92 -7.27 -6.00
C ASP A 36 -1.62 -5.92 -6.20
N MET A 37 -0.87 -4.82 -6.12
CA MET A 37 -1.32 -3.49 -6.53
C MET A 37 -0.66 -3.12 -7.86
N ILE A 38 -1.46 -2.90 -8.91
CA ILE A 38 -0.95 -2.68 -10.28
C ILE A 38 -1.39 -1.30 -10.77
N GLY A 39 -0.42 -0.46 -11.12
CA GLY A 39 -0.69 0.87 -11.64
C GLY A 39 -0.88 1.88 -10.50
N PHE A 40 -2.11 2.06 -10.05
CA PHE A 40 -2.50 3.05 -9.05
C PHE A 40 -3.57 2.48 -8.11
N PRO A 41 -3.74 3.03 -6.90
CA PRO A 41 -4.77 2.58 -5.97
C PRO A 41 -6.17 2.94 -6.47
N ASP A 42 -7.17 2.10 -6.21
CA ASP A 42 -8.51 2.27 -6.78
C ASP A 42 -9.19 3.57 -6.35
N PHE A 43 -8.93 4.06 -5.13
CA PHE A 43 -9.61 5.26 -4.60
C PHE A 43 -9.39 6.52 -5.44
N ILE A 44 -8.30 6.62 -6.21
CA ILE A 44 -8.06 7.80 -7.06
C ILE A 44 -8.94 7.83 -8.31
N LEU A 45 -9.52 6.68 -8.68
CA LEU A 45 -10.46 6.58 -9.80
C LEU A 45 -11.85 7.12 -9.44
N GLU A 46 -12.19 7.14 -8.15
CA GLU A 46 -13.45 7.65 -7.65
C GLU A 46 -13.28 9.08 -7.12
N PRO A 47 -13.73 10.12 -7.85
CA PRO A 47 -13.44 11.51 -7.49
C PRO A 47 -13.89 11.87 -6.08
N LYS A 48 -14.98 11.27 -5.59
CA LYS A 48 -15.46 11.49 -4.23
C LYS A 48 -14.50 10.94 -3.17
N GLU A 49 -13.94 9.75 -3.38
CA GLU A 49 -12.98 9.17 -2.45
C GLU A 49 -11.69 9.98 -2.44
N LEU A 50 -11.26 10.46 -3.61
CA LEU A 50 -10.11 11.34 -3.73
C LEU A 50 -10.34 12.69 -3.02
N ASP A 51 -11.51 13.31 -3.22
CA ASP A 51 -11.89 14.56 -2.56
C ASP A 51 -11.93 14.38 -1.03
N ASP A 52 -12.50 13.27 -0.54
CA ASP A 52 -12.54 12.94 0.88
C ASP A 52 -11.14 12.76 1.49
N VAL A 53 -10.19 12.19 0.73
CA VAL A 53 -8.79 12.06 1.17
C VAL A 53 -8.14 13.42 1.37
N TYR A 54 -8.40 14.39 0.50
CA TYR A 54 -7.84 15.75 0.57
C TYR A 54 -8.74 16.74 1.32
N ASP A 55 -9.78 16.27 2.01
CA ASP A 55 -10.65 17.14 2.80
C ASP A 55 -9.84 17.90 3.86
N GLY A 56 -10.07 19.21 3.92
CA GLY A 56 -9.33 20.13 4.80
C GLY A 56 -7.89 20.45 4.36
N TYR A 57 -7.44 20.04 3.17
CA TYR A 57 -6.19 20.55 2.57
C TYR A 57 -6.46 21.75 1.66
N GLU A 58 -6.05 22.94 2.10
CA GLU A 58 -6.22 24.18 1.34
C GLU A 58 -4.90 24.68 0.72
N VAL A 59 -5.00 25.09 -0.54
CA VAL A 59 -3.91 25.65 -1.34
C VAL A 59 -4.32 26.97 -1.99
N SER A 60 -3.38 27.92 -2.04
CA SER A 60 -3.54 29.21 -2.71
C SER A 60 -2.44 29.40 -3.75
N GLU A 61 -2.80 29.86 -4.96
CA GLU A 61 -1.87 30.03 -6.08
C GLU A 61 -0.71 31.00 -5.75
N ASP A 62 -0.95 32.00 -4.91
CA ASP A 62 0.01 33.07 -4.60
C ASP A 62 0.94 32.77 -3.41
N SER A 63 0.74 31.63 -2.72
CA SER A 63 1.32 31.41 -1.37
C SER A 63 2.05 30.06 -1.23
N PHE A 64 3.08 29.83 -2.06
CA PHE A 64 3.85 28.57 -2.04
C PHE A 64 4.36 28.15 -0.65
N PHE A 65 4.97 29.08 0.10
CA PHE A 65 5.51 28.75 1.44
C PHE A 65 4.39 28.33 2.41
N GLN A 66 3.25 29.02 2.38
CA GLN A 66 2.11 28.65 3.21
C GLN A 66 1.50 27.32 2.79
N ASN A 67 1.39 27.04 1.49
CA ASN A 67 0.92 25.76 0.97
C ASN A 67 1.79 24.59 1.47
N MET A 68 3.10 24.80 1.57
CA MET A 68 4.02 23.80 2.12
C MET A 68 3.78 23.57 3.61
N LEU A 69 3.59 24.63 4.40
CA LEU A 69 3.23 24.50 5.82
C LEU A 69 1.87 23.81 6.00
N ASN A 70 0.89 24.12 5.16
CA ASN A 70 -0.42 23.47 5.15
C ASN A 70 -0.28 21.98 4.85
N LEU A 71 0.55 21.62 3.86
CA LEU A 71 0.79 20.23 3.50
C LEU A 71 1.39 19.45 4.66
N TYR A 72 2.44 19.98 5.31
CA TYR A 72 3.04 19.31 6.47
C TYR A 72 2.06 19.11 7.62
N ASN A 73 1.24 20.12 7.93
CA ASN A 73 0.21 20.01 8.96
C ASN A 73 -0.86 18.99 8.59
N PHE A 74 -1.31 18.98 7.33
CA PHE A 74 -2.28 18.02 6.81
C PHE A 74 -1.74 16.59 6.88
N SER A 75 -0.53 16.33 6.35
CA SER A 75 0.09 15.00 6.41
C SER A 75 0.28 14.50 7.85
N ALA A 76 0.65 15.39 8.79
CA ALA A 76 0.77 15.02 10.20
C ALA A 76 -0.58 14.61 10.81
N LYS A 77 -1.67 15.32 10.48
CA LYS A 77 -3.02 14.96 10.92
C LYS A 77 -3.49 13.64 10.33
N VAL A 78 -3.31 13.43 9.03
CA VAL A 78 -3.67 12.16 8.36
C VAL A 78 -2.96 10.99 9.03
N MET A 79 -1.65 11.10 9.28
CA MET A 79 -0.90 10.05 10.00
C MET A 79 -1.42 9.84 11.42
N ALA A 80 -1.73 10.92 12.16
CA ALA A 80 -2.26 10.82 13.51
C ALA A 80 -3.64 10.14 13.57
N ASP A 81 -4.50 10.39 12.57
CA ASP A 81 -5.84 9.80 12.46
C ASP A 81 -5.80 8.29 12.19
N GLN A 82 -4.68 7.75 11.69
CA GLN A 82 -4.49 6.31 11.49
C GLN A 82 -4.20 5.55 12.80
N LEU A 83 -3.81 6.22 13.89
CA LEU A 83 -3.34 5.57 15.12
C LEU A 83 -4.32 4.54 15.73
N ARG A 84 -5.62 4.68 15.47
CA ARG A 84 -6.67 3.79 15.99
C ARG A 84 -7.47 3.11 14.89
N LYS A 85 -6.99 3.16 13.65
CA LYS A 85 -7.60 2.50 12.49
C LYS A 85 -6.79 1.25 12.14
N PRO A 86 -7.42 0.18 11.64
CA PRO A 86 -6.66 -0.93 11.07
C PRO A 86 -5.91 -0.44 9.82
N PRO A 87 -4.68 -0.93 9.56
CA PRO A 87 -3.99 -0.64 8.31
C PRO A 87 -4.83 -1.10 7.11
N SER A 88 -4.96 -0.23 6.11
CA SER A 88 -5.56 -0.56 4.82
C SER A 88 -4.49 -1.04 3.84
N ARG A 89 -4.88 -1.87 2.88
CA ARG A 89 -4.04 -2.20 1.72
C ARG A 89 -4.27 -1.23 0.55
N ASP A 90 -5.38 -0.50 0.60
CA ASP A 90 -5.87 0.34 -0.50
C ASP A 90 -5.72 1.85 -0.23
N GLN A 91 -5.22 2.25 0.95
CA GLN A 91 -4.92 3.63 1.34
C GLN A 91 -3.46 3.81 1.74
#